data_AF-A0A139A8I5-F1
#
_entry.id   AF-A0A139A8I5-F1
#
_cell.length_a   1.000
_cell.length_b   1.000
_cell.length_c   1.000
_cell.angle_alpha   90.00
_cell.angle_beta   90.00
_cell.angle_gamma   90.00
#
_symmetry.space_group_name_H-M   'P 1'
#
loop_
_entity.id
_entity.type
_entity.pdbx_description
1 polymer ?
#
loop_
_entity_poly.entity_id
_entity_poly.type
_entity_poly.pdbx_seq_one_letter_code
_entity_poly.pdbx_strand_id
1 'polypeptide(L)'
;MASHAAHTNLYGMPRSAFAALSSMYADELAAKIKNLERDIDTALPPEQPFVVRLDGVAFSTFTKDLPRPFDRRLSNAMVATSVDLVEKFNAVCGYTQSDEISLVFPAAMGDLSPLFFDLSPPSRDASTTGDASMRGDSAMGRIALKAEDVNGQKDALKAGDSNGQSTTADVPVRPTSATGTNTDRKRKDPMDTDSPTSPSTCTFPPTSTTTPTSPTTTPTTTPTTRHPQKKQKTTTRDHRETQRTHIYAGRVQKLASVMAGYASARFNSHLRRFFGDAPVLESGSGDDLEAQPHDRAAPPLARAVLDKMTSGLAYFDGRVVPCTSNSELMEALFWRSNFDGFRNAIQQIARAEVMRVLGKSSRETQKRLESRGTRELLRILVEELKCDVFGEQGPAPIPKRFLYGTWVKKEQYEILGMVNPKTGVPVQGPVVRGRVRVGSFNWAEWPHEDRVKFTLAKYWPDWDGREPPRDSLEASEEVVNGSKRTAE
;
A
#
# COMPACT_ATOMS: atom_id res chain seq x y z
N MET A 1 -39.25 22.37 -58.87
CA MET A 1 -38.20 22.45 -57.83
C MET A 1 -38.84 22.16 -56.50
N ALA A 2 -38.72 20.92 -56.02
CA ALA A 2 -39.46 20.41 -54.89
C ALA A 2 -38.82 20.80 -53.55
N SER A 3 -39.67 21.28 -52.66
CA SER A 3 -39.43 21.58 -51.24
C SER A 3 -38.74 20.42 -50.51
N HIS A 4 -37.61 20.72 -49.85
CA HIS A 4 -37.01 19.89 -48.80
C HIS A 4 -36.90 20.70 -47.50
N ALA A 5 -38.03 21.16 -46.99
CA ALA A 5 -38.14 21.64 -45.62
C ALA A 5 -38.15 20.43 -44.66
N ALA A 6 -36.97 19.91 -44.36
CA ALA A 6 -36.76 18.75 -43.53
C ALA A 6 -36.15 19.12 -42.16
N HIS A 7 -36.99 18.96 -41.14
CA HIS A 7 -36.62 18.19 -39.94
C HIS A 7 -35.79 18.83 -38.83
N THR A 8 -36.31 19.88 -38.18
CA THR A 8 -35.86 20.23 -36.83
C THR A 8 -37.04 20.41 -35.88
N ASN A 9 -36.95 19.79 -34.69
CA ASN A 9 -37.84 20.08 -33.56
C ASN A 9 -37.33 21.30 -32.76
N LEU A 10 -38.02 21.66 -31.66
CA LEU A 10 -37.81 22.86 -30.81
C LEU A 10 -36.34 23.15 -30.39
N TYR A 11 -35.42 22.20 -30.58
CA TYR A 11 -34.01 22.27 -30.22
C TYR A 11 -33.03 22.09 -31.39
N GLY A 12 -33.47 22.19 -32.66
CA GLY A 12 -32.58 22.01 -33.82
C GLY A 12 -32.14 20.56 -34.07
N MET A 13 -32.68 19.61 -33.32
CA MET A 13 -32.34 18.18 -33.45
C MET A 13 -33.08 17.54 -34.64
N PRO A 14 -32.40 16.68 -35.44
CA PRO A 14 -33.05 15.90 -36.49
C PRO A 14 -34.23 15.09 -35.94
N ARG A 15 -35.36 15.04 -36.67
CA ARG A 15 -36.58 14.36 -36.20
C ARG A 15 -36.37 12.88 -35.87
N SER A 16 -35.49 12.19 -36.57
CA SER A 16 -35.14 10.79 -36.29
C SER A 16 -34.47 10.62 -34.93
N ALA A 17 -33.53 11.50 -34.57
CA ALA A 17 -32.89 11.51 -33.27
C ALA A 17 -33.89 11.89 -32.15
N PHE A 18 -34.76 12.88 -32.39
CA PHE A 18 -35.80 13.23 -31.42
C PHE A 18 -36.80 12.09 -31.20
N ALA A 19 -37.24 11.41 -32.26
CA ALA A 19 -38.14 10.27 -32.18
C ALA A 19 -37.49 9.09 -31.45
N ALA A 20 -36.21 8.80 -31.73
CA ALA A 20 -35.45 7.78 -31.01
C ALA A 20 -35.39 8.11 -29.50
N LEU A 21 -35.06 9.35 -29.16
CA LEU A 21 -34.93 9.82 -27.77
C LEU A 21 -36.27 9.85 -27.02
N SER A 22 -37.38 10.01 -27.76
CA SER A 22 -38.75 10.01 -27.22
C SER A 22 -39.41 8.62 -27.24
N SER A 23 -38.70 7.56 -27.65
CA SER A 23 -39.25 6.22 -27.82
C SER A 23 -38.92 5.29 -26.64
N MET A 24 -39.81 4.33 -26.35
CA MET A 24 -39.56 3.25 -25.38
C MET A 24 -38.33 2.39 -25.73
N TYR A 25 -37.97 2.32 -27.02
CA TYR A 25 -36.76 1.62 -27.46
C TYR A 25 -35.50 2.23 -26.86
N ALA A 26 -35.46 3.55 -26.62
CA ALA A 26 -34.33 4.18 -25.94
C ALA A 26 -34.23 3.73 -24.48
N ASP A 27 -35.35 3.53 -23.78
CA ASP A 27 -35.36 3.05 -22.40
C ASP A 27 -34.91 1.58 -22.32
N GLU A 28 -35.40 0.72 -23.22
CA GLU A 28 -34.99 -0.69 -23.30
C GLU A 28 -33.50 -0.83 -23.67
N LEU A 29 -33.03 -0.04 -24.65
CA LEU A 29 -31.62 -0.01 -25.03
C LEU A 29 -30.76 0.51 -23.87
N ALA A 30 -31.17 1.59 -23.21
CA ALA A 30 -30.46 2.12 -22.05
C ALA A 30 -30.39 1.09 -20.91
N ALA A 31 -31.46 0.35 -20.65
CA ALA A 31 -31.47 -0.74 -19.67
C ALA A 31 -30.51 -1.87 -20.09
N LYS A 32 -30.52 -2.26 -21.37
CA LYS A 32 -29.61 -3.28 -21.91
C LYS A 32 -28.14 -2.87 -21.76
N ILE A 33 -27.77 -1.65 -22.17
CA ILE A 33 -26.38 -1.16 -22.06
C ILE A 33 -25.94 -1.08 -20.58
N LYS A 34 -26.81 -0.57 -19.69
CA LYS A 34 -26.52 -0.53 -18.24
C LYS A 34 -26.34 -1.92 -17.63
N ASN A 35 -27.04 -2.93 -18.13
CA ASN A 35 -26.85 -4.31 -17.67
C ASN A 35 -25.51 -4.88 -18.16
N LEU A 36 -25.14 -4.64 -19.42
CA LEU A 36 -23.82 -5.04 -19.94
C LEU A 36 -22.66 -4.45 -19.11
N GLU A 37 -22.76 -3.18 -18.72
CA GLU A 37 -21.77 -2.54 -17.84
C GLU A 37 -21.74 -3.16 -16.43
N ARG A 38 -22.91 -3.54 -15.90
CA ARG A 38 -23.03 -4.12 -14.57
C ARG A 38 -22.50 -5.55 -14.51
N ASP A 39 -22.74 -6.34 -15.54
CA ASP A 39 -22.38 -7.76 -15.60
C ASP A 39 -20.84 -7.95 -15.56
N ILE A 40 -20.07 -6.93 -15.92
CA ILE A 40 -18.59 -6.96 -15.91
C ILE A 40 -17.96 -6.25 -14.70
N ASP A 41 -18.71 -5.42 -13.96
CA ASP A 41 -18.22 -4.66 -12.80
C ASP A 41 -18.68 -5.31 -11.50
N THR A 42 -17.98 -6.38 -11.11
CA THR A 42 -18.22 -7.08 -9.85
C THR A 42 -18.04 -6.13 -8.66
N ALA A 43 -19.00 -6.15 -7.74
CA ALA A 43 -18.92 -5.42 -6.47
C ALA A 43 -18.44 -6.35 -5.36
N LEU A 44 -17.55 -5.83 -4.51
CA LEU A 44 -17.11 -6.52 -3.30
C LEU A 44 -18.23 -6.57 -2.25
N PRO A 45 -18.44 -7.71 -1.57
CA PRO A 45 -19.34 -7.83 -0.43
C PRO A 45 -18.93 -6.87 0.70
N PRO A 46 -19.87 -6.20 1.39
CA PRO A 46 -19.57 -5.31 2.52
C PRO A 46 -18.81 -5.95 3.68
N GLU A 47 -18.90 -7.26 3.84
CA GLU A 47 -18.25 -8.01 4.92
C GLU A 47 -16.78 -8.31 4.62
N GLN A 48 -16.33 -8.03 3.40
CA GLN A 48 -15.03 -8.43 2.91
C GLN A 48 -14.02 -7.27 2.98
N PRO A 49 -12.92 -7.40 3.75
CA PRO A 49 -11.84 -6.44 3.68
C PRO A 49 -11.09 -6.57 2.34
N PHE A 50 -10.46 -5.49 1.89
CA PHE A 50 -9.70 -5.50 0.65
C PHE A 50 -8.51 -4.54 0.68
N VAL A 51 -7.56 -4.81 -0.21
CA VAL A 51 -6.41 -3.93 -0.48
C VAL A 51 -6.53 -3.41 -1.91
N VAL A 52 -6.32 -2.11 -2.11
CA VAL A 52 -6.08 -1.56 -3.45
C VAL A 52 -4.59 -1.35 -3.63
N ARG A 53 -4.02 -2.04 -4.60
CA ARG A 53 -2.60 -1.94 -4.96
C ARG A 53 -2.45 -1.16 -6.24
N LEU A 54 -1.56 -0.18 -6.23
CA LEU A 54 -1.25 0.70 -7.34
C LEU A 54 0.22 0.50 -7.70
N ASP A 55 0.51 0.15 -8.96
CA ASP A 55 1.87 -0.17 -9.42
C ASP A 55 2.27 0.76 -10.57
N GLY A 56 3.48 1.31 -10.50
CA GLY A 56 4.01 2.23 -11.50
C GLY A 56 4.27 1.55 -12.84
N VAL A 57 3.57 1.98 -13.90
CA VAL A 57 3.69 1.32 -15.20
C VAL A 57 5.01 1.66 -15.88
N ALA A 58 5.82 0.63 -16.15
CA ALA A 58 7.14 0.73 -16.77
C ALA A 58 8.12 1.65 -16.01
N PHE A 59 8.01 1.71 -14.68
CA PHE A 59 8.83 2.59 -13.86
C PHE A 59 10.33 2.26 -13.90
N SER A 60 10.70 1.00 -14.15
CA SER A 60 12.10 0.62 -14.39
C SER A 60 12.73 1.32 -15.60
N THR A 61 11.93 1.62 -16.63
CA THR A 61 12.35 2.38 -17.82
C THR A 61 12.23 3.88 -17.58
N PHE A 62 11.19 4.30 -16.85
CA PHE A 62 11.00 5.70 -16.47
C PHE A 62 12.19 6.21 -15.65
N THR A 63 12.63 5.43 -14.65
CA THR A 63 13.64 5.79 -13.64
C THR A 63 15.07 5.35 -13.97
N LYS A 64 15.32 4.81 -15.16
CA LYS A 64 16.62 4.21 -15.56
C LYS A 64 17.84 5.09 -15.27
N ASP A 65 17.69 6.40 -15.51
CA ASP A 65 18.75 7.41 -15.47
C ASP A 65 18.79 8.17 -14.12
N LEU A 66 18.04 7.69 -13.12
CA LEU A 66 18.12 8.20 -11.75
C LEU A 66 19.29 7.57 -10.98
N PRO A 67 19.79 8.26 -9.93
CA PRO A 67 20.79 7.74 -9.02
C PRO A 67 20.40 6.38 -8.44
N ARG A 68 21.37 5.48 -8.36
CA ARG A 68 21.21 4.13 -7.80
C ARG A 68 21.87 4.04 -6.43
N PRO A 69 21.37 3.17 -5.53
CA PRO A 69 20.19 2.31 -5.69
C PRO A 69 18.86 3.03 -5.43
N PHE A 70 18.88 4.23 -4.84
CA PHE A 70 17.66 4.97 -4.50
C PHE A 70 17.79 6.46 -4.81
N ASP A 71 16.72 7.06 -5.31
CA ASP A 71 16.57 8.52 -5.43
C ASP A 71 15.58 9.03 -4.38
N ARG A 72 16.03 9.93 -3.50
CA ARG A 72 15.20 10.49 -2.42
C ARG A 72 14.03 11.32 -2.95
N ARG A 73 14.17 12.02 -4.08
CA ARG A 73 13.09 12.83 -4.67
C ARG A 73 11.96 11.93 -5.15
N LEU A 74 12.32 10.82 -5.82
CA LEU A 74 11.36 9.82 -6.26
C LEU A 74 10.64 9.16 -5.07
N SER A 75 11.42 8.74 -4.06
CA SER A 75 10.86 8.14 -2.84
C SER A 75 9.93 9.11 -2.09
N ASN A 76 10.31 10.36 -1.94
CA ASN A 76 9.46 11.39 -1.32
C ASN A 76 8.19 11.63 -2.13
N ALA A 77 8.26 11.62 -3.47
CA ALA A 77 7.09 11.74 -4.33
C ALA A 77 6.10 10.57 -4.13
N MET A 78 6.60 9.34 -3.98
CA MET A 78 5.78 8.15 -3.68
C MET A 78 5.12 8.24 -2.29
N VAL A 79 5.87 8.67 -1.27
CA VAL A 79 5.33 8.85 0.08
C VAL A 79 4.27 9.96 0.12
N ALA A 80 4.54 11.12 -0.48
CA ALA A 80 3.58 12.22 -0.56
C ALA A 80 2.30 11.83 -1.32
N THR A 81 2.44 11.06 -2.41
CA THR A 81 1.29 10.49 -3.14
C THR A 81 0.48 9.53 -2.25
N SER A 82 1.16 8.69 -1.47
CA SER A 82 0.52 7.76 -0.53
C SER A 82 -0.25 8.49 0.57
N VAL A 83 0.29 9.59 1.09
CA VAL A 83 -0.41 10.48 2.03
C VAL A 83 -1.69 11.04 1.41
N ASP A 84 -1.60 11.63 0.21
CA ASP A 84 -2.77 12.17 -0.48
C ASP A 84 -3.85 11.10 -0.72
N LEU A 85 -3.46 9.87 -1.05
CA LEU A 85 -4.37 8.75 -1.27
C LEU A 85 -5.09 8.33 0.02
N VAL A 86 -4.34 8.18 1.12
CA VAL A 86 -4.88 7.83 2.44
C VAL A 86 -5.87 8.90 2.92
N GLU A 87 -5.55 10.18 2.73
CA GLU A 87 -6.45 11.28 3.07
C GLU A 87 -7.70 11.29 2.19
N LYS A 88 -7.52 11.22 0.86
CA LYS A 88 -8.60 11.35 -0.12
C LYS A 88 -9.63 10.24 -0.02
N PHE A 89 -9.18 9.00 0.12
CA PHE A 89 -10.04 7.82 0.11
C PHE A 89 -10.35 7.28 1.50
N ASN A 90 -9.80 7.90 2.55
CA ASN A 90 -9.97 7.46 3.93
C ASN A 90 -9.58 5.99 4.15
N ALA A 91 -8.53 5.53 3.48
CA ALA A 91 -7.90 4.25 3.78
C ALA A 91 -7.38 4.26 5.22
N VAL A 92 -7.47 3.12 5.92
CA VAL A 92 -7.02 3.04 7.33
C VAL A 92 -5.51 2.85 7.46
N CYS A 93 -4.88 2.38 6.39
CA CYS A 93 -3.44 2.19 6.31
C CYS A 93 -3.01 2.33 4.84
N GLY A 94 -1.93 3.07 4.62
CA GLY A 94 -1.18 3.07 3.37
C GLY A 94 0.19 2.44 3.59
N TYR A 95 0.69 1.76 2.57
CA TYR A 95 2.04 1.23 2.55
C TYR A 95 2.65 1.51 1.18
N THR A 96 3.88 2.00 1.12
CA THR A 96 4.57 2.21 -0.16
C THR A 96 6.01 1.74 -0.10
N GLN A 97 6.44 1.13 -1.20
CA GLN A 97 7.82 0.74 -1.42
C GLN A 97 8.11 0.69 -2.91
N SER A 98 9.30 1.15 -3.30
CA SER A 98 9.66 1.26 -4.73
C SER A 98 8.63 2.13 -5.47
N ASP A 99 7.96 1.56 -6.46
CA ASP A 99 6.94 2.08 -7.35
C ASP A 99 5.52 1.57 -7.01
N GLU A 100 5.37 0.86 -5.89
CA GLU A 100 4.10 0.28 -5.43
C GLU A 100 3.50 1.08 -4.26
N ILE A 101 2.17 1.23 -4.26
CA ILE A 101 1.37 1.76 -3.15
C ILE A 101 0.22 0.79 -2.85
N SER A 102 0.08 0.38 -1.60
CA SER A 102 -1.04 -0.44 -1.11
C SER A 102 -1.91 0.37 -0.14
N LEU A 103 -3.22 0.35 -0.35
CA LEU A 103 -4.23 1.02 0.48
C LEU A 103 -5.18 0.00 1.10
N VAL A 104 -5.35 0.07 2.43
CA VAL A 104 -6.16 -0.88 3.20
C VAL A 104 -7.56 -0.35 3.45
N PHE A 105 -8.54 -1.20 3.17
CA PHE A 105 -9.95 -0.96 3.46
C PHE A 105 -10.51 -2.14 4.26
N PRO A 106 -10.86 -1.95 5.53
CA PRO A 106 -11.56 -2.95 6.33
C PRO A 106 -12.95 -3.24 5.76
N ALA A 107 -13.55 -4.33 6.23
CA ALA A 107 -14.95 -4.64 5.98
C ALA A 107 -15.85 -3.44 6.37
N ALA A 108 -16.85 -3.15 5.54
CA ALA A 108 -17.87 -2.14 5.82
C ALA A 108 -18.94 -2.65 6.82
N MET A 109 -19.16 -3.97 6.86
CA MET A 109 -20.02 -4.68 7.81
C MET A 109 -19.25 -5.82 8.50
N GLY A 110 -19.54 -6.11 9.76
CA GLY A 110 -18.85 -7.14 10.55
C GLY A 110 -18.21 -6.59 11.82
N ASP A 111 -17.88 -7.48 12.77
CA ASP A 111 -17.52 -7.17 14.16
C ASP A 111 -16.49 -6.04 14.28
N LEU A 112 -17.02 -4.85 14.53
CA LEU A 112 -16.29 -3.76 15.14
C LEU A 112 -16.03 -4.21 16.58
N SER A 113 -14.97 -4.98 16.80
CA SER A 113 -14.38 -5.06 18.14
C SER A 113 -14.20 -3.61 18.65
N PRO A 114 -14.34 -3.35 19.97
CA PRO A 114 -14.53 -2.00 20.51
C PRO A 114 -13.39 -1.00 20.19
N LEU A 115 -12.29 -1.45 19.58
CA LEU A 115 -11.25 -0.61 18.97
C LEU A 115 -11.75 0.34 17.87
N PHE A 116 -12.96 0.16 17.32
CA PHE A 116 -13.46 0.96 16.21
C PHE A 116 -14.29 2.19 16.60
N PHE A 117 -14.69 2.33 17.86
CA PHE A 117 -15.63 3.39 18.27
C PHE A 117 -15.37 3.95 19.66
N ASP A 118 -14.11 4.23 20.03
CA ASP A 118 -13.88 5.19 21.11
C ASP A 118 -13.68 6.60 20.54
N LEU A 119 -14.79 7.34 20.46
CA LEU A 119 -14.79 8.79 20.30
C LEU A 119 -15.05 9.50 21.64
N SER A 120 -14.88 8.83 22.78
CA SER A 120 -15.05 9.45 24.09
C SER A 120 -13.68 9.76 24.68
N PRO A 121 -13.41 11.01 25.12
CA PRO A 121 -12.25 11.24 25.97
C PRO A 121 -12.44 10.44 27.28
N PRO A 122 -11.35 9.97 27.91
CA PRO A 122 -11.45 9.26 29.18
C PRO A 122 -12.14 10.18 30.20
N SER A 123 -13.36 9.80 30.62
CA SER A 123 -14.03 10.42 31.74
C SER A 123 -13.20 10.11 32.98
N ARG A 124 -12.49 11.12 33.50
CA ARG A 124 -11.95 11.05 34.85
C ARG A 124 -13.13 11.07 35.81
N ASP A 125 -13.39 9.94 36.44
CA ASP A 125 -14.30 9.86 37.57
C ASP A 125 -13.77 10.78 38.69
N ALA A 126 -14.44 11.92 38.84
CA ALA A 126 -14.39 12.72 40.04
C ALA A 126 -15.36 12.12 41.05
N SER A 127 -14.89 11.14 41.82
CA SER A 127 -15.52 10.79 43.08
C SER A 127 -14.46 10.39 44.09
N THR A 128 -14.09 11.32 44.98
CA THR A 128 -14.04 11.11 46.43
C THR A 128 -13.87 12.49 47.08
N THR A 129 -14.97 13.03 47.57
CA THR A 129 -15.02 14.07 48.61
C THR A 129 -15.14 13.39 49.98
N GLY A 130 -14.38 13.86 50.97
CA GLY A 130 -14.55 13.57 52.40
C GLY A 130 -13.38 12.77 52.98
N ASP A 131 -12.29 13.39 53.44
CA ASP A 131 -12.08 14.08 54.73
C ASP A 131 -11.36 13.17 55.75
N ALA A 132 -10.12 13.53 56.10
CA ALA A 132 -9.52 13.41 57.44
C ALA A 132 -8.04 13.86 57.47
N SER A 133 -7.81 15.09 57.96
CA SER A 133 -6.88 15.42 59.07
C SER A 133 -5.37 15.04 59.01
N MET A 134 -4.56 16.10 58.79
CA MET A 134 -3.42 16.60 59.60
C MET A 134 -2.12 15.78 59.88
N ARG A 135 -1.02 16.58 59.91
CA ARG A 135 0.40 16.35 60.29
C ARG A 135 1.26 15.89 59.11
N GLY A 136 2.21 16.66 58.55
CA GLY A 136 3.12 17.63 59.14
C GLY A 136 4.41 16.94 59.54
N ASP A 137 5.39 16.84 58.63
CA ASP A 137 6.80 17.19 58.92
C ASP A 137 7.75 16.99 57.73
N SER A 138 8.79 17.82 57.80
CA SER A 138 9.88 18.12 56.88
C SER A 138 10.89 16.98 56.70
N ALA A 139 11.57 16.91 55.53
CA ALA A 139 13.04 17.01 55.44
C ALA A 139 13.65 16.47 54.13
N MET A 140 14.70 17.18 53.71
CA MET A 140 15.66 16.95 52.64
C MET A 140 16.58 15.72 52.81
N GLY A 141 17.18 15.26 51.71
CA GLY A 141 18.43 14.47 51.67
C GLY A 141 18.35 13.27 50.71
N ARG A 142 18.81 13.31 49.44
CA ARG A 142 20.19 13.23 48.92
C ARG A 142 21.03 12.03 49.41
N ILE A 143 21.48 11.21 48.43
CA ILE A 143 22.81 10.55 48.27
C ILE A 143 22.89 9.00 48.33
N ALA A 144 23.27 8.46 47.15
CA ALA A 144 24.29 7.45 46.78
C ALA A 144 24.38 6.00 47.32
N LEU A 145 24.44 5.11 46.33
CA LEU A 145 25.32 3.95 46.07
C LEU A 145 26.48 3.60 47.04
N LYS A 146 26.59 2.29 47.33
CA LYS A 146 27.78 1.38 47.34
C LYS A 146 27.27 -0.04 47.64
N ALA A 147 27.55 -1.11 46.88
CA ALA A 147 28.81 -1.78 46.54
C ALA A 147 29.55 -2.39 47.75
N GLU A 148 29.52 -3.72 47.87
CA GLU A 148 30.51 -4.52 48.62
C GLU A 148 30.91 -5.76 47.80
N ASP A 149 32.20 -5.82 47.48
CA ASP A 149 32.97 -7.02 47.15
C ASP A 149 33.44 -7.71 48.46
N VAL A 150 33.87 -8.98 48.38
CA VAL A 150 35.27 -9.39 48.67
C VAL A 150 35.44 -10.93 48.71
N ASN A 151 36.42 -11.40 47.90
CA ASN A 151 37.35 -12.56 47.97
C ASN A 151 36.85 -13.99 48.27
N GLY A 152 37.48 -15.06 47.74
CA GLY A 152 38.69 -15.20 46.91
C GLY A 152 39.45 -16.52 47.19
N GLN A 153 40.31 -16.91 46.23
CA GLN A 153 41.36 -17.97 46.20
C GLN A 153 41.01 -19.27 45.44
N LYS A 154 41.61 -19.51 44.26
CA LYS A 154 42.95 -20.12 43.94
C LYS A 154 42.93 -21.63 44.24
N ASP A 155 43.13 -22.54 43.27
CA ASP A 155 44.43 -22.91 42.70
C ASP A 155 44.35 -23.64 41.34
N ALA A 156 45.50 -23.69 40.66
CA ALA A 156 45.78 -24.27 39.35
C ALA A 156 46.24 -25.75 39.41
N LEU A 157 46.09 -26.51 38.31
CA LEU A 157 47.17 -27.25 37.59
C LEU A 157 46.65 -28.36 36.62
N LYS A 158 47.15 -28.25 35.37
CA LYS A 158 47.69 -29.26 34.41
C LYS A 158 47.04 -30.65 34.19
N ALA A 159 46.75 -30.88 32.89
CA ALA A 159 47.21 -31.96 31.98
C ALA A 159 47.09 -33.44 32.41
N GLY A 160 46.53 -34.26 31.50
CA GLY A 160 46.73 -35.71 31.54
C GLY A 160 45.77 -36.50 30.65
N ASP A 161 46.36 -37.30 29.77
CA ASP A 161 45.79 -38.17 28.75
C ASP A 161 44.89 -39.33 29.23
N SER A 162 44.21 -39.91 28.24
CA SER A 162 43.99 -41.35 28.00
C SER A 162 42.65 -42.02 28.35
N ASN A 163 42.07 -42.56 27.27
CA ASN A 163 41.45 -43.88 27.07
C ASN A 163 40.28 -44.38 27.91
N GLY A 164 39.25 -44.87 27.19
CA GLY A 164 38.59 -46.13 27.54
C GLY A 164 37.12 -46.29 27.16
N GLN A 165 36.89 -46.85 25.95
CA GLN A 165 35.84 -47.84 25.59
C GLN A 165 34.35 -47.45 25.69
N SER A 166 33.60 -47.42 24.57
CA SER A 166 32.98 -48.56 23.82
C SER A 166 31.46 -48.51 24.08
N THR A 167 30.53 -48.51 23.13
CA THR A 167 30.27 -49.53 22.08
C THR A 167 29.33 -48.97 20.99
N THR A 168 29.64 -49.28 19.71
CA THR A 168 28.75 -49.76 18.60
C THR A 168 27.43 -49.02 18.28
N ALA A 169 27.03 -48.73 17.03
CA ALA A 169 27.20 -49.51 15.79
C ALA A 169 26.98 -48.65 14.52
N ASP A 170 27.88 -48.90 13.56
CA ASP A 170 27.74 -49.09 12.11
C ASP A 170 26.95 -48.18 11.16
N VAL A 171 27.75 -47.77 10.17
CA VAL A 171 27.51 -47.21 8.83
C VAL A 171 27.07 -48.34 7.86
N PRO A 172 26.67 -48.09 6.59
CA PRO A 172 27.66 -47.82 5.54
C PRO A 172 27.27 -46.75 4.52
N VAL A 173 28.32 -46.30 3.83
CA VAL A 173 28.43 -45.17 2.91
C VAL A 173 28.67 -45.67 1.47
N ARG A 174 28.10 -44.93 0.49
CA ARG A 174 28.53 -44.73 -0.94
C ARG A 174 28.27 -45.85 -1.97
N PRO A 175 28.27 -45.57 -3.31
CA PRO A 175 29.13 -44.60 -4.02
C PRO A 175 28.52 -43.69 -5.09
N THR A 176 29.38 -42.75 -5.49
CA THR A 176 29.36 -41.78 -6.59
C THR A 176 29.32 -42.39 -7.99
N SER A 177 28.77 -41.66 -8.97
CA SER A 177 29.28 -41.68 -10.35
C SER A 177 29.11 -40.32 -11.03
N ALA A 178 30.06 -40.05 -11.93
CA ALA A 178 30.29 -38.81 -12.66
C ALA A 178 29.80 -38.92 -14.11
N THR A 179 29.65 -37.77 -14.77
CA THR A 179 29.72 -37.44 -16.23
C THR A 179 28.82 -36.20 -16.45
N GLY A 180 29.10 -35.19 -17.27
CA GLY A 180 30.09 -34.95 -18.32
C GLY A 180 29.44 -33.98 -19.33
N THR A 181 30.01 -32.78 -19.46
CA THR A 181 30.16 -31.91 -20.66
C THR A 181 29.15 -32.01 -21.84
N ASN A 182 28.58 -30.87 -22.28
CA ASN A 182 28.80 -30.21 -23.61
C ASN A 182 27.67 -29.19 -23.91
N THR A 183 27.99 -27.89 -24.03
CA THR A 183 28.23 -27.10 -25.28
C THR A 183 26.99 -26.74 -26.12
N ASP A 184 26.73 -25.43 -26.14
CA ASP A 184 26.79 -24.58 -27.33
C ASP A 184 25.56 -24.45 -28.26
N ARG A 185 25.43 -23.23 -28.81
CA ARG A 185 24.58 -22.73 -29.93
C ARG A 185 23.13 -22.35 -29.62
N LYS A 186 22.53 -21.38 -30.31
CA LYS A 186 22.91 -20.12 -30.99
C LYS A 186 21.55 -19.49 -31.37
N ARG A 187 21.52 -18.17 -31.47
CA ARG A 187 20.41 -17.34 -31.99
C ARG A 187 19.95 -17.76 -33.40
N LYS A 188 18.66 -17.60 -33.69
CA LYS A 188 18.13 -17.00 -34.94
C LYS A 188 16.61 -16.79 -34.88
N ASP A 189 16.16 -15.54 -34.99
CA ASP A 189 14.86 -15.13 -35.56
C ASP A 189 15.02 -14.97 -37.10
N PRO A 190 14.00 -14.53 -37.87
CA PRO A 190 12.62 -15.01 -38.06
C PRO A 190 12.33 -15.30 -39.55
N MET A 191 11.17 -15.87 -39.91
CA MET A 191 10.61 -15.73 -41.27
C MET A 191 9.09 -15.98 -41.32
N ASP A 192 8.40 -15.09 -42.04
CA ASP A 192 6.99 -15.09 -42.44
C ASP A 192 6.58 -16.34 -43.25
N THR A 193 5.31 -16.76 -43.14
CA THR A 193 4.44 -17.05 -44.30
C THR A 193 2.95 -17.11 -43.92
N ASP A 194 2.12 -16.76 -44.91
CA ASP A 194 0.68 -16.52 -44.96
C ASP A 194 -0.29 -17.66 -44.55
N SER A 195 -1.54 -17.21 -44.28
CA SER A 195 -2.80 -17.93 -43.98
C SER A 195 -3.37 -18.72 -45.20
N PRO A 196 -4.62 -19.30 -45.23
CA PRO A 196 -5.66 -19.49 -44.19
C PRO A 196 -6.34 -20.91 -44.19
N THR A 197 -7.07 -21.25 -43.12
CA THR A 197 -8.08 -22.34 -43.16
C THR A 197 -9.32 -22.01 -42.32
N SER A 198 -10.47 -22.32 -42.92
CA SER A 198 -11.87 -22.04 -42.52
C SER A 198 -12.45 -23.11 -41.56
N PRO A 199 -13.67 -22.92 -41.01
CA PRO A 199 -14.02 -23.33 -39.64
C PRO A 199 -14.78 -24.66 -39.51
N SER A 200 -14.64 -25.28 -38.33
CA SER A 200 -15.37 -26.48 -37.92
C SER A 200 -16.59 -26.13 -37.08
N THR A 201 -17.76 -26.58 -37.56
CA THR A 201 -19.08 -26.55 -36.92
C THR A 201 -19.14 -27.49 -35.70
N CYS A 202 -19.75 -27.03 -34.60
CA CYS A 202 -20.04 -27.85 -33.42
C CYS A 202 -21.55 -28.04 -33.26
N THR A 203 -21.94 -29.31 -33.12
CA THR A 203 -23.31 -29.84 -33.17
C THR A 203 -23.83 -30.05 -31.74
N PHE A 204 -25.07 -29.64 -31.46
CA PHE A 204 -25.78 -29.92 -30.19
C PHE A 204 -26.47 -31.30 -30.22
N PRO A 205 -26.51 -32.06 -29.10
CA PRO A 205 -27.37 -33.24 -28.97
C PRO A 205 -28.74 -32.94 -28.29
N PRO A 206 -29.74 -33.82 -28.45
CA PRO A 206 -31.16 -33.49 -28.25
C PRO A 206 -31.72 -33.82 -26.85
N THR A 207 -32.90 -33.22 -26.64
CA THR A 207 -33.86 -33.28 -25.52
C THR A 207 -34.32 -34.67 -25.07
N SER A 208 -34.59 -34.80 -23.77
CA SER A 208 -35.48 -35.83 -23.21
C SER A 208 -36.58 -35.22 -22.32
N THR A 209 -37.76 -35.82 -22.46
CA THR A 209 -39.08 -35.43 -21.97
C THR A 209 -39.32 -36.00 -20.57
N THR A 210 -39.99 -35.24 -19.68
CA THR A 210 -40.83 -35.83 -18.61
C THR A 210 -41.79 -34.78 -18.01
N THR A 211 -43.09 -35.04 -18.13
CA THR A 211 -44.21 -34.42 -17.39
C THR A 211 -44.29 -34.97 -15.96
N PRO A 212 -44.91 -34.25 -15.00
CA PRO A 212 -46.28 -34.63 -14.61
C PRO A 212 -47.23 -33.49 -14.17
N THR A 213 -48.50 -33.65 -14.56
CA THR A 213 -49.80 -33.32 -13.91
C THR A 213 -49.97 -32.18 -12.89
N SER A 214 -50.92 -31.30 -13.20
CA SER A 214 -51.60 -30.31 -12.34
C SER A 214 -52.57 -30.91 -11.32
N PRO A 215 -52.99 -30.13 -10.32
CA PRO A 215 -54.43 -30.01 -10.04
C PRO A 215 -54.94 -28.56 -9.99
N THR A 216 -56.15 -28.42 -10.52
CA THR A 216 -57.03 -27.25 -10.63
C THR A 216 -57.52 -26.74 -9.28
N THR A 217 -57.60 -25.41 -9.10
CA THR A 217 -58.66 -24.74 -8.31
C THR A 217 -58.81 -23.29 -8.75
N THR A 218 -59.99 -22.95 -9.26
CA THR A 218 -60.50 -21.61 -9.57
C THR A 218 -60.86 -20.85 -8.28
N PRO A 219 -60.90 -19.51 -8.34
CA PRO A 219 -62.18 -18.89 -8.01
C PRO A 219 -62.63 -17.77 -8.95
N THR A 220 -63.94 -17.77 -9.09
CA THR A 220 -64.90 -16.92 -9.78
C THR A 220 -64.71 -15.41 -9.61
N THR A 221 -64.78 -14.69 -10.74
CA THR A 221 -64.95 -13.24 -10.84
C THR A 221 -66.43 -12.85 -10.76
N THR A 222 -66.76 -11.85 -9.94
CA THR A 222 -67.99 -11.04 -10.08
C THR A 222 -67.61 -9.57 -9.84
N PRO A 223 -68.17 -8.58 -10.57
CA PRO A 223 -67.61 -7.25 -10.64
C PRO A 223 -68.26 -6.31 -9.62
N THR A 224 -67.46 -5.56 -8.87
CA THR A 224 -67.95 -4.46 -8.03
C THR A 224 -67.22 -3.16 -8.37
N THR A 225 -68.04 -2.17 -8.67
CA THR A 225 -67.82 -0.78 -9.06
C THR A 225 -66.76 -0.03 -8.25
N ARG A 226 -65.90 0.73 -8.96
CA ARG A 226 -64.91 1.68 -8.41
C ARG A 226 -65.57 2.96 -7.90
N HIS A 227 -65.24 3.36 -6.68
CA HIS A 227 -65.13 4.76 -6.27
C HIS A 227 -63.70 5.05 -5.79
N PRO A 228 -63.11 6.23 -6.09
CA PRO A 228 -61.72 6.52 -5.79
C PRO A 228 -61.57 6.99 -4.34
N GLN A 229 -60.99 6.15 -3.47
CA GLN A 229 -60.56 6.59 -2.14
C GLN A 229 -59.12 7.11 -2.20
N LYS A 230 -58.95 8.36 -1.77
CA LYS A 230 -57.65 9.03 -1.53
C LYS A 230 -56.79 8.14 -0.63
N LYS A 231 -55.66 7.64 -1.14
CA LYS A 231 -54.62 7.00 -0.31
C LYS A 231 -54.03 8.03 0.63
N GLN A 232 -54.40 7.93 1.91
CA GLN A 232 -53.69 8.56 3.00
C GLN A 232 -52.25 8.03 3.04
N LYS A 233 -51.31 8.97 3.04
CA LYS A 233 -49.87 8.70 3.12
C LYS A 233 -49.55 8.40 4.59
N THR A 234 -49.70 7.15 5.00
CA THR A 234 -49.23 6.67 6.30
C THR A 234 -47.70 6.70 6.28
N THR A 235 -47.13 7.62 7.06
CA THR A 235 -45.70 7.71 7.32
C THR A 235 -45.29 6.65 8.34
N THR A 236 -45.15 5.41 7.89
CA THR A 236 -44.33 4.43 8.61
C THR A 236 -42.88 4.72 8.25
N ARG A 237 -42.13 5.28 9.21
CA ARG A 237 -40.67 5.32 9.18
C ARG A 237 -40.17 3.88 9.32
N ASP A 238 -40.18 3.14 8.22
CA ASP A 238 -39.35 1.94 8.10
C ASP A 238 -37.91 2.37 8.36
N HIS A 239 -37.35 1.94 9.49
CA HIS A 239 -35.92 1.96 9.70
C HIS A 239 -35.33 0.96 8.71
N ARG A 240 -35.13 1.40 7.46
CA ARG A 240 -34.23 0.73 6.53
C ARG A 240 -32.85 0.85 7.16
N GLU A 241 -32.46 -0.19 7.89
CA GLU A 241 -31.09 -0.43 8.33
C GLU A 241 -30.23 -0.26 7.08
N THR A 242 -29.57 0.89 6.99
CA THR A 242 -28.87 1.29 5.77
C THR A 242 -27.59 0.45 5.78
N GLN A 243 -27.64 -0.71 5.13
CA GLN A 243 -26.48 -1.61 5.04
C GLN A 243 -25.27 -0.79 4.65
N ARG A 244 -24.25 -0.77 5.52
CA ARG A 244 -23.03 0.00 5.27
C ARG A 244 -22.35 -0.60 4.05
N THR A 245 -22.17 0.18 3.01
CA THR A 245 -21.45 -0.25 1.80
C THR A 245 -20.04 0.32 1.77
N HIS A 246 -19.12 -0.37 1.12
CA HIS A 246 -17.80 0.19 0.81
C HIS A 246 -17.90 1.47 -0.04
N ILE A 247 -16.81 2.25 -0.07
CA ILE A 247 -16.66 3.35 -1.01
C ILE A 247 -16.94 2.87 -2.44
N TYR A 248 -17.62 3.70 -3.22
CA TYR A 248 -18.08 3.36 -4.57
C TYR A 248 -18.97 2.11 -4.68
N ALA A 249 -19.63 1.73 -3.57
CA ALA A 249 -20.42 0.51 -3.42
C ALA A 249 -19.61 -0.78 -3.69
N GLY A 250 -18.30 -0.75 -3.44
CA GLY A 250 -17.43 -1.92 -3.62
C GLY A 250 -17.11 -2.28 -5.06
N ARG A 251 -17.52 -1.47 -6.05
CA ARG A 251 -17.30 -1.74 -7.47
C ARG A 251 -15.82 -1.76 -7.83
N VAL A 252 -15.32 -2.94 -8.23
CA VAL A 252 -13.89 -3.20 -8.42
C VAL A 252 -13.30 -2.30 -9.50
N GLN A 253 -13.97 -2.14 -10.64
CA GLN A 253 -13.44 -1.29 -11.72
C GLN A 253 -13.36 0.17 -11.28
N LYS A 254 -14.36 0.64 -10.52
CA LYS A 254 -14.39 2.02 -10.02
C LYS A 254 -13.30 2.28 -8.98
N LEU A 255 -13.09 1.35 -8.06
CA LEU A 255 -12.02 1.41 -7.06
C LEU A 255 -10.64 1.49 -7.74
N ALA A 256 -10.33 0.54 -8.62
CA ALA A 256 -9.05 0.48 -9.32
C ALA A 256 -8.78 1.73 -10.18
N SER A 257 -9.71 2.06 -11.08
CA SER A 257 -9.50 3.15 -12.05
C SER A 257 -9.42 4.54 -11.41
N VAL A 258 -10.27 4.82 -10.42
CA VAL A 258 -10.29 6.14 -9.76
C VAL A 258 -9.05 6.33 -8.89
N MET A 259 -8.64 5.31 -8.13
CA MET A 259 -7.46 5.41 -7.27
C MET A 259 -6.17 5.48 -8.10
N ALA A 260 -6.03 4.67 -9.15
CA ALA A 260 -4.89 4.73 -10.06
C ALA A 260 -4.80 6.08 -10.81
N GLY A 261 -5.93 6.60 -11.29
CA GLY A 261 -6.00 7.91 -11.93
C GLY A 261 -5.63 9.05 -10.97
N TYR A 262 -6.11 9.00 -9.72
CA TYR A 262 -5.74 9.97 -8.70
C TYR A 262 -4.26 9.88 -8.30
N ALA A 263 -3.73 8.67 -8.12
CA ALA A 263 -2.31 8.45 -7.84
C ALA A 263 -1.43 9.01 -8.96
N SER A 264 -1.77 8.75 -10.22
CA SER A 264 -1.04 9.29 -11.39
C SER A 264 -1.02 10.82 -11.38
N ALA A 265 -2.17 11.46 -11.15
CA ALA A 265 -2.26 12.91 -11.11
C ALA A 265 -1.43 13.52 -9.97
N ARG A 266 -1.53 12.96 -8.76
CA ARG A 266 -0.81 13.45 -7.58
C ARG A 266 0.68 13.16 -7.66
N PHE A 267 1.07 11.99 -8.13
CA PHE A 267 2.48 11.63 -8.31
C PHE A 267 3.19 12.56 -9.28
N ASN A 268 2.60 12.87 -10.44
CA ASN A 268 3.21 13.84 -11.36
C ASN A 268 3.29 15.26 -10.76
N SER A 269 2.30 15.66 -9.96
CA SER A 269 2.36 16.92 -9.21
C SER A 269 3.54 16.93 -8.24
N HIS A 270 3.78 15.83 -7.53
CA HIS A 270 4.90 15.69 -6.60
C HIS A 270 6.24 15.55 -7.31
N LEU A 271 6.31 14.87 -8.45
CA LEU A 271 7.52 14.84 -9.27
C LEU A 271 7.94 16.26 -9.67
N ARG A 272 7.00 17.10 -10.13
CA ARG A 272 7.29 18.51 -10.42
C ARG A 272 7.78 19.27 -9.19
N ARG A 273 7.20 19.01 -8.03
CA ARG A 273 7.64 19.62 -6.77
C ARG A 273 9.07 19.21 -6.37
N PHE A 274 9.39 17.92 -6.40
CA PHE A 274 10.66 17.41 -5.89
C PHE A 274 11.80 17.47 -6.92
N PHE A 275 11.49 17.48 -8.22
CA PHE A 275 12.48 17.59 -9.30
C PHE A 275 12.55 18.97 -9.97
N GLY A 276 11.52 19.81 -9.85
CA GLY A 276 11.45 21.10 -10.54
C GLY A 276 12.55 22.08 -10.16
N ASP A 277 12.94 22.10 -8.88
CA ASP A 277 13.99 22.98 -8.35
C ASP A 277 15.35 22.26 -8.16
N ALA A 278 15.49 21.05 -8.73
CA ALA A 278 16.72 20.29 -8.58
C ALA A 278 17.88 20.95 -9.35
N PRO A 279 19.11 20.98 -8.79
CA PRO A 279 20.26 21.57 -9.47
C PRO A 279 20.54 20.80 -10.77
N VAL A 280 20.80 21.56 -11.84
CA VAL A 280 21.12 21.01 -13.16
C VAL A 280 22.62 20.74 -13.23
N LEU A 281 23.00 19.57 -13.74
CA LEU A 281 24.40 19.28 -14.04
C LEU A 281 24.82 20.05 -15.31
N GLU A 282 25.71 21.02 -15.17
CA GLU A 282 26.28 21.76 -16.31
C GLU A 282 27.30 20.87 -17.06
N SER A 283 26.88 20.35 -18.22
CA SER A 283 27.73 19.72 -19.25
C SER A 283 28.83 18.76 -18.73
N GLY A 284 28.41 17.59 -18.25
CA GLY A 284 29.24 16.38 -18.16
C GLY A 284 28.46 15.19 -18.74
N SER A 285 29.11 14.32 -19.50
CA SER A 285 28.51 13.08 -20.02
C SER A 285 27.91 12.27 -18.87
N GLY A 286 26.62 11.94 -18.97
CA GLY A 286 25.84 11.27 -17.92
C GLY A 286 26.25 9.82 -17.58
N ASP A 287 27.44 9.39 -17.98
CA ASP A 287 28.00 8.07 -17.69
C ASP A 287 28.70 8.02 -16.31
N ASP A 288 29.02 9.18 -15.70
CA ASP A 288 29.75 9.28 -14.43
C ASP A 288 28.87 9.72 -13.24
N LEU A 289 27.61 9.28 -13.19
CA LEU A 289 26.81 9.39 -11.96
C LEU A 289 27.29 8.33 -10.96
N GLU A 290 28.43 8.63 -10.31
CA GLU A 290 28.94 7.87 -9.17
C GLU A 290 27.82 7.66 -8.14
N ALA A 291 27.70 6.42 -7.65
CA ALA A 291 26.81 6.08 -6.55
C ALA A 291 27.23 6.85 -5.30
N GLN A 292 26.54 7.96 -5.04
CA GLN A 292 26.77 8.81 -3.87
C GLN A 292 26.19 8.18 -2.60
N PRO A 293 26.78 8.46 -1.42
CA PRO A 293 26.28 7.97 -0.14
C PRO A 293 24.83 8.44 0.13
N HIS A 294 24.02 7.53 0.70
CA HIS A 294 22.56 7.63 0.84
C HIS A 294 22.00 8.84 1.63
N ASP A 295 22.86 9.62 2.29
CA ASP A 295 22.47 10.63 3.27
C ASP A 295 22.79 12.09 2.85
N ARG A 296 23.42 12.31 1.68
CA ARG A 296 23.69 13.68 1.18
C ARG A 296 22.53 14.23 0.35
N ALA A 297 22.52 15.55 0.14
CA ALA A 297 21.60 16.22 -0.78
C ALA A 297 21.55 15.49 -2.13
N ALA A 298 20.36 15.37 -2.73
CA ALA A 298 20.20 14.63 -3.98
C ALA A 298 21.13 15.21 -5.07
N PRO A 299 21.88 14.36 -5.80
CA PRO A 299 22.86 14.86 -6.76
C PRO A 299 22.18 15.65 -7.89
N PRO A 300 22.92 16.59 -8.51
CA PRO A 300 22.45 17.27 -9.70
C PRO A 300 22.18 16.25 -10.80
N LEU A 301 21.17 16.54 -11.61
CA LEU A 301 20.76 15.66 -12.72
C LEU A 301 20.96 16.36 -14.06
N ALA A 302 21.21 15.57 -15.10
CA ALA A 302 21.19 16.05 -16.46
C ALA A 302 19.81 16.63 -16.80
N ARG A 303 19.78 17.72 -17.57
CA ARG A 303 18.54 18.44 -17.91
C ARG A 303 17.47 17.52 -18.51
N ALA A 304 17.86 16.62 -19.41
CA ALA A 304 16.96 15.66 -20.04
C ALA A 304 16.27 14.73 -19.02
N VAL A 305 16.97 14.35 -17.94
CA VAL A 305 16.39 13.53 -16.86
C VAL A 305 15.35 14.33 -16.08
N LEU A 306 15.66 15.59 -15.76
CA LEU A 306 14.71 16.49 -15.08
C LEU A 306 13.45 16.75 -15.92
N ASP A 307 13.62 17.03 -17.21
CA ASP A 307 12.50 17.25 -18.12
C ASP A 307 11.64 15.98 -18.25
N LYS A 308 12.26 14.79 -18.31
CA LYS A 308 11.54 13.50 -18.28
C LYS A 308 10.76 13.30 -16.98
N MET A 309 11.37 13.54 -15.83
CA MET A 309 10.72 13.39 -14.52
C MET A 309 9.56 14.37 -14.33
N THR A 310 9.62 15.56 -14.92
CA THR A 310 8.60 16.60 -14.78
C THR A 310 7.57 16.63 -15.92
N SER A 311 7.73 15.74 -16.92
CA SER A 311 6.92 15.67 -18.15
C SER A 311 5.44 15.41 -17.92
N GLY A 312 5.03 14.81 -16.81
CA GLY A 312 3.64 14.41 -16.57
C GLY A 312 3.27 13.03 -17.14
N LEU A 313 4.25 12.24 -17.56
CA LEU A 313 4.04 10.95 -18.24
C LEU A 313 4.02 9.73 -17.31
N ALA A 314 4.20 9.89 -16.01
CA ALA A 314 4.16 8.77 -15.07
C ALA A 314 2.70 8.37 -14.76
N TYR A 315 2.39 7.08 -14.74
CA TYR A 315 1.05 6.61 -14.42
C TYR A 315 1.08 5.24 -13.73
N PHE A 316 -0.03 4.91 -13.08
CA PHE A 316 -0.20 3.70 -12.27
C PHE A 316 -1.26 2.79 -12.86
N ASP A 317 -1.06 1.48 -12.74
CA ASP A 317 -2.17 0.52 -12.79
C ASP A 317 -2.85 0.44 -11.40
N GLY A 318 -4.02 -0.19 -11.34
CA GLY A 318 -4.74 -0.38 -10.08
C GLY A 318 -5.35 -1.76 -10.02
N ARG A 319 -5.16 -2.45 -8.89
CA ARG A 319 -5.67 -3.80 -8.64
C ARG A 319 -6.37 -3.84 -7.30
N VAL A 320 -7.57 -4.41 -7.28
CA VAL A 320 -8.30 -4.65 -6.04
C VAL A 320 -8.08 -6.11 -5.66
N VAL A 321 -7.52 -6.32 -4.46
CA VAL A 321 -7.26 -7.63 -3.88
C VAL A 321 -8.26 -7.85 -2.76
N PRO A 322 -9.34 -8.61 -3.01
CA PRO A 322 -10.27 -9.00 -1.96
C PRO A 322 -9.61 -10.00 -1.01
N CYS A 323 -9.82 -9.85 0.29
CA CYS A 323 -9.25 -10.73 1.32
C CYS A 323 -10.38 -11.40 2.10
N THR A 324 -10.28 -12.70 2.40
CA THR A 324 -11.33 -13.43 3.11
C THR A 324 -11.35 -13.13 4.61
N SER A 325 -10.23 -12.66 5.15
CA SER A 325 -10.08 -12.34 6.57
C SER A 325 -9.13 -11.17 6.79
N ASN A 326 -9.21 -10.63 8.01
CA ASN A 326 -8.27 -9.64 8.54
C ASN A 326 -6.81 -10.13 8.56
N SER A 327 -6.60 -11.44 8.76
CA SER A 327 -5.26 -12.07 8.73
C SER A 327 -4.68 -12.04 7.33
N GLU A 328 -5.45 -12.49 6.34
CA GLU A 328 -5.02 -12.54 4.94
C GLU A 328 -4.69 -11.14 4.40
N LEU A 329 -5.49 -10.13 4.79
CA LEU A 329 -5.19 -8.74 4.44
C LEU A 329 -3.84 -8.27 5.00
N MET A 330 -3.56 -8.58 6.26
CA MET A 330 -2.28 -8.26 6.91
C MET A 330 -1.13 -9.03 6.26
N GLU A 331 -1.31 -10.33 6.00
CA GLU A 331 -0.32 -11.20 5.36
C GLU A 331 0.04 -10.72 3.95
N ALA A 332 -0.95 -10.24 3.18
CA ALA A 332 -0.73 -9.64 1.87
C ALA A 332 0.26 -8.46 1.95
N LEU A 333 0.09 -7.59 2.94
CA LEU A 333 1.02 -6.49 3.20
C LEU A 333 2.37 -6.98 3.74
N PHE A 334 2.38 -7.99 4.61
CA PHE A 334 3.60 -8.49 5.25
C PHE A 334 4.52 -9.15 4.23
N TRP A 335 3.93 -9.87 3.28
CA TRP A 335 4.63 -10.40 2.11
C TRP A 335 5.29 -9.29 1.28
N ARG A 336 4.59 -8.16 1.06
CA ARG A 336 5.16 -7.01 0.34
C ARG A 336 6.31 -6.38 1.13
N SER A 337 6.15 -6.12 2.42
CA SER A 337 7.15 -5.39 3.20
C SER A 337 8.40 -6.19 3.54
N ASN A 338 8.23 -7.40 4.07
CA ASN A 338 9.31 -8.14 4.71
C ASN A 338 9.92 -9.24 3.84
N PHE A 339 9.27 -9.60 2.74
CA PHE A 339 9.78 -10.61 1.82
C PHE A 339 10.15 -10.00 0.48
N ASP A 340 9.16 -9.60 -0.32
CA ASP A 340 9.42 -9.17 -1.69
C ASP A 340 10.15 -7.84 -1.74
N GLY A 341 9.62 -6.85 -1.03
CA GLY A 341 10.21 -5.54 -0.85
C GLY A 341 11.63 -5.58 -0.31
N PHE A 342 11.80 -6.22 0.83
CA PHE A 342 13.10 -6.39 1.47
C PHE A 342 14.11 -7.07 0.52
N ARG A 343 13.72 -8.17 -0.14
CA ARG A 343 14.56 -8.83 -1.16
C ARG A 343 14.94 -7.88 -2.29
N ASN A 344 13.99 -7.11 -2.80
CA ASN A 344 14.23 -6.15 -3.88
C ASN A 344 15.18 -5.03 -3.43
N ALA A 345 15.05 -4.54 -2.21
CA ALA A 345 15.96 -3.55 -1.62
C ALA A 345 17.39 -4.09 -1.54
N ILE A 346 17.59 -5.28 -0.94
CA ILE A 346 18.91 -5.92 -0.85
C ILE A 346 19.51 -6.15 -2.25
N GLN A 347 18.70 -6.62 -3.20
CA GLN A 347 19.15 -6.83 -4.57
C GLN A 347 19.60 -5.52 -5.26
N GLN A 348 18.88 -4.42 -5.05
CA GLN A 348 19.24 -3.11 -5.60
C GLN A 348 20.52 -2.56 -4.97
N ILE A 349 20.64 -2.65 -3.64
CA ILE A 349 21.85 -2.24 -2.90
C ILE A 349 23.05 -3.05 -3.37
N ALA A 350 22.94 -4.39 -3.43
CA ALA A 350 24.01 -5.27 -3.91
C ALA A 350 24.45 -4.91 -5.33
N ARG A 351 23.51 -4.62 -6.24
CA ARG A 351 23.84 -4.19 -7.61
C ARG A 351 24.61 -2.87 -7.60
N ALA A 352 24.14 -1.87 -6.87
CA ALA A 352 24.78 -0.57 -6.81
C ALA A 352 26.19 -0.65 -6.21
N GLU A 353 26.35 -1.37 -5.10
CA GLU A 353 27.64 -1.52 -4.42
C GLU A 353 28.64 -2.36 -5.23
N VAL A 354 28.20 -3.40 -5.96
CA VAL A 354 29.10 -4.12 -6.89
C VAL A 354 29.60 -3.20 -8.00
N MET A 355 28.73 -2.38 -8.59
CA MET A 355 29.14 -1.42 -9.63
C MET A 355 30.09 -0.37 -9.06
N ARG A 356 29.79 0.18 -7.89
CA ARG A 356 30.57 1.23 -7.22
C ARG A 356 31.94 0.76 -6.74
N VAL A 357 32.00 -0.35 -6.01
CA VAL A 357 33.22 -0.84 -5.35
C VAL A 357 34.09 -1.66 -6.31
N LEU A 358 33.49 -2.48 -7.16
CA LEU A 358 34.23 -3.37 -8.06
C LEU A 358 34.37 -2.82 -9.48
N GLY A 359 33.78 -1.66 -9.79
CA GLY A 359 33.86 -1.03 -11.12
C GLY A 359 33.26 -1.89 -12.24
N LYS A 360 32.33 -2.80 -11.92
CA LYS A 360 31.78 -3.75 -12.89
C LYS A 360 30.68 -3.13 -13.73
N SER A 361 30.59 -3.54 -15.00
CA SER A 361 29.47 -3.17 -15.85
C SER A 361 28.14 -3.74 -15.33
N SER A 362 27.02 -3.17 -15.79
CA SER A 362 25.68 -3.66 -15.44
C SER A 362 25.50 -5.15 -15.76
N ARG A 363 26.03 -5.61 -16.92
CA ARG A 363 25.92 -7.00 -17.37
C ARG A 363 26.72 -7.96 -16.49
N GLU A 364 27.94 -7.58 -16.13
CA GLU A 364 28.79 -8.39 -15.25
C GLU A 364 28.23 -8.45 -13.84
N THR A 365 27.69 -7.33 -13.35
CA THR A 365 27.00 -7.26 -12.06
C THR A 365 25.78 -8.18 -12.05
N GLN A 366 24.95 -8.15 -13.10
CA GLN A 366 23.80 -9.04 -13.21
C GLN A 366 24.24 -10.51 -13.22
N LYS A 367 25.23 -10.88 -14.04
CA LYS A 367 25.75 -12.26 -14.09
C LYS A 367 26.36 -12.70 -12.74
N ARG A 368 26.93 -11.78 -11.97
CA ARG A 368 27.50 -12.09 -10.65
C ARG A 368 26.41 -12.40 -9.63
N LEU A 369 25.34 -11.60 -9.64
CA LEU A 369 24.29 -11.63 -8.62
C LEU A 369 23.10 -12.52 -9.02
N GLU A 370 23.02 -12.94 -10.28
CA GLU A 370 21.98 -13.86 -10.73
C GLU A 370 21.98 -15.14 -9.90
N SER A 371 20.78 -15.68 -9.65
CA SER A 371 20.56 -16.94 -8.93
C SER A 371 21.03 -16.97 -7.46
N ARG A 372 21.44 -15.84 -6.87
CA ARG A 372 21.81 -15.75 -5.45
C ARG A 372 20.60 -15.43 -4.58
N GLY A 373 20.51 -16.10 -3.44
CA GLY A 373 19.49 -15.81 -2.42
C GLY A 373 19.83 -14.58 -1.57
N THR A 374 18.84 -14.01 -0.88
CA THR A 374 19.02 -12.81 -0.03
C THR A 374 20.16 -12.97 0.99
N ARG A 375 20.29 -14.15 1.62
CA ARG A 375 21.36 -14.43 2.60
C ARG A 375 22.75 -14.35 1.98
N GLU A 376 22.90 -14.85 0.75
CA GLU A 376 24.18 -14.82 0.03
C GLU A 376 24.52 -13.40 -0.43
N LEU A 377 23.53 -12.63 -0.86
CA LEU A 377 23.71 -11.20 -1.18
C LEU A 377 24.17 -10.39 0.04
N LEU A 378 23.56 -10.62 1.20
CA LEU A 378 23.98 -9.99 2.46
C LEU A 378 25.42 -10.36 2.82
N ARG A 379 25.79 -11.63 2.63
CA ARG A 379 27.16 -12.09 2.83
C ARG A 379 28.15 -11.36 1.93
N ILE A 380 27.85 -11.23 0.64
CA ILE A 380 28.69 -10.49 -0.33
C ILE A 380 28.82 -9.01 0.10
N LEU A 381 27.71 -8.38 0.47
CA LEU A 381 27.69 -6.97 0.90
C LEU A 381 28.63 -6.74 2.09
N VAL A 382 28.54 -7.57 3.13
CA VAL A 382 29.35 -7.41 4.35
C VAL A 382 30.79 -7.88 4.15
N GLU A 383 31.00 -9.09 3.63
CA GLU A 383 32.33 -9.71 3.58
C GLU A 383 33.20 -9.10 2.48
N GLU A 384 32.65 -8.90 1.28
CA GLU A 384 33.42 -8.46 0.11
C GLU A 384 33.35 -6.95 -0.11
N LEU A 385 32.15 -6.35 0.00
CA LEU A 385 31.91 -4.95 -0.35
C LEU A 385 32.04 -4.00 0.86
N LYS A 386 32.20 -4.55 2.07
CA LYS A 386 32.27 -3.80 3.34
C LYS A 386 31.10 -2.83 3.54
N CYS A 387 29.92 -3.23 3.04
CA CYS A 387 28.67 -2.49 3.16
C CYS A 387 27.78 -3.17 4.20
N ASP A 388 27.62 -2.54 5.36
CA ASP A 388 26.62 -2.94 6.35
C ASP A 388 25.29 -2.24 6.06
N VAL A 389 24.32 -3.03 5.60
CA VAL A 389 22.98 -2.54 5.23
C VAL A 389 22.16 -2.15 6.46
N PHE A 390 22.45 -2.72 7.63
CA PHE A 390 21.69 -2.50 8.86
C PHE A 390 22.40 -1.55 9.82
N GLY A 391 23.63 -1.13 9.51
CA GLY A 391 24.43 -0.27 10.35
C GLY A 391 23.83 1.13 10.46
N GLU A 392 23.55 1.56 11.70
CA GLU A 392 23.03 2.90 11.99
C GLU A 392 24.13 3.96 12.17
N GLN A 393 25.40 3.54 12.38
CA GLN A 393 26.52 4.44 12.72
C GLN A 393 27.62 4.50 11.64
N GLY A 394 27.31 4.09 10.41
CA GLY A 394 28.25 4.16 9.28
C GLY A 394 28.36 5.57 8.67
N PRO A 395 29.32 5.80 7.75
CA PRO A 395 29.46 7.08 7.05
C PRO A 395 28.29 7.40 6.09
N ALA A 396 27.43 6.42 5.82
CA ALA A 396 26.24 6.54 4.95
C ALA A 396 25.19 5.48 5.33
N PRO A 397 24.49 5.64 6.47
CA PRO A 397 23.50 4.66 6.90
C PRO A 397 22.35 4.62 5.88
N ILE A 398 21.81 3.42 5.62
CA ILE A 398 20.69 3.24 4.70
C ILE A 398 19.39 3.52 5.47
N PRO A 399 18.59 4.52 5.08
CA PRO A 399 17.31 4.77 5.74
C PRO A 399 16.40 3.54 5.72
N LYS A 400 15.80 3.22 6.88
CA LYS A 400 14.90 2.06 7.06
C LYS A 400 13.78 2.01 6.01
N ARG A 401 13.29 3.17 5.54
CA ARG A 401 12.28 3.27 4.48
C ARG A 401 12.66 2.60 3.16
N PHE A 402 13.96 2.49 2.86
CA PHE A 402 14.41 1.80 1.65
C PHE A 402 14.44 0.28 1.84
N LEU A 403 14.61 -0.20 3.08
CA LEU A 403 14.63 -1.63 3.40
C LEU A 403 13.22 -2.20 3.60
N TYR A 404 12.41 -1.49 4.38
CA TYR A 404 11.10 -1.98 4.85
C TYR A 404 9.92 -1.25 4.23
N GLY A 405 10.14 -0.24 3.38
CA GLY A 405 9.09 0.64 2.86
C GLY A 405 8.60 1.65 3.89
N THR A 406 7.56 2.40 3.52
CA THR A 406 6.97 3.47 4.34
C THR A 406 5.51 3.18 4.61
N TRP A 407 5.16 3.13 5.89
CA TRP A 407 3.79 3.09 6.39
C TRP A 407 3.22 4.50 6.47
N VAL A 408 1.95 4.65 6.12
CA VAL A 408 1.21 5.92 6.12
C VAL A 408 -0.10 5.71 6.85
N LYS A 409 -0.32 6.46 7.93
CA LYS A 409 -1.50 6.26 8.78
C LYS A 409 -1.91 7.57 9.47
N LYS A 410 -3.20 7.68 9.79
CA LYS A 410 -3.72 8.86 10.51
C LYS A 410 -3.31 8.79 11.97
N GLU A 411 -3.12 9.93 12.60
CA GLU A 411 -2.88 10.06 14.04
C GLU A 411 -3.85 11.12 14.58
N GLN A 412 -4.34 10.93 15.80
CA GLN A 412 -5.03 11.96 16.55
C GLN A 412 -4.07 12.64 17.52
N TYR A 413 -4.17 13.96 17.63
CA TYR A 413 -3.42 14.74 18.61
C TYR A 413 -4.32 15.82 19.21
N GLU A 414 -4.00 16.21 20.44
CA GLU A 414 -4.73 17.20 21.19
C GLU A 414 -4.08 18.59 21.05
N ILE A 415 -4.91 19.60 20.81
CA ILE A 415 -4.50 21.01 20.83
C ILE A 415 -5.19 21.68 22.02
N LEU A 416 -4.39 22.21 22.95
CA LEU A 416 -4.89 22.98 24.08
C LEU A 416 -5.04 24.46 23.71
N GLY A 417 -6.09 25.11 24.23
CA GLY A 417 -6.26 26.56 24.11
C GLY A 417 -6.64 27.08 22.72
N MET A 418 -7.18 26.22 21.84
CA MET A 418 -7.58 26.64 20.50
C MET A 418 -8.73 27.66 20.58
N VAL A 419 -8.57 28.82 19.95
CA VAL A 419 -9.64 29.83 19.86
C VAL A 419 -10.53 29.52 18.66
N ASN A 420 -11.84 29.50 18.84
CA ASN A 420 -12.77 29.29 17.74
C ASN A 420 -12.68 30.50 16.78
N PRO A 421 -12.28 30.31 15.51
CA PRO A 421 -12.05 31.42 14.58
C PRO A 421 -13.32 32.21 14.25
N LYS A 422 -14.51 31.65 14.48
CA LYS A 422 -15.80 32.32 14.23
C LYS A 422 -16.33 33.09 15.44
N THR A 423 -16.03 32.65 16.66
CA THR A 423 -16.60 33.26 17.88
C THR A 423 -15.57 34.01 18.71
N GLY A 424 -14.26 33.82 18.47
CA GLY A 424 -13.19 34.43 19.27
C GLY A 424 -13.07 33.86 20.68
N VAL A 425 -13.87 32.85 21.04
CA VAL A 425 -13.88 32.23 22.38
C VAL A 425 -12.94 31.02 22.38
N PRO A 426 -12.10 30.84 23.42
CA PRO A 426 -11.32 29.63 23.60
C PRO A 426 -12.24 28.41 23.73
N VAL A 427 -11.97 27.37 22.96
CA VAL A 427 -12.66 26.09 23.07
C VAL A 427 -12.27 25.46 24.40
N GLN A 428 -13.28 25.06 25.19
CA GLN A 428 -13.04 24.36 26.45
C GLN A 428 -12.55 22.94 26.17
N GLY A 429 -11.40 22.58 26.76
CA GLY A 429 -10.81 21.25 26.66
C GLY A 429 -9.84 21.07 25.48
N PRO A 430 -9.16 19.92 25.42
CA PRO A 430 -8.30 19.56 24.30
C PRO A 430 -9.12 19.39 23.03
N VAL A 431 -8.77 20.12 21.98
CA VAL A 431 -9.36 19.95 20.66
C VAL A 431 -8.61 18.85 19.94
N VAL A 432 -9.27 17.71 19.73
CA VAL A 432 -8.70 16.59 18.97
C VAL A 432 -8.68 16.92 17.49
N ARG A 433 -7.50 16.83 16.86
CA ARG A 433 -7.29 16.97 15.43
C ARG A 433 -6.66 15.71 14.86
N GLY A 434 -6.89 15.47 13.58
CA GLY A 434 -6.24 14.41 12.83
C GLY A 434 -5.09 14.97 11.99
N ARG A 435 -4.03 14.20 11.83
CA ARG A 435 -3.00 14.40 10.80
C ARG A 435 -2.58 13.06 10.23
N VAL A 436 -1.89 13.05 9.11
CA VAL A 436 -1.24 11.83 8.60
C VAL A 436 0.21 11.79 9.07
N ARG A 437 0.66 10.60 9.46
CA ARG A 437 2.03 10.29 9.86
C ARG A 437 2.59 9.21 8.96
N VAL A 438 3.91 9.23 8.86
CA VAL A 438 4.69 8.23 8.14
C VAL A 438 5.69 7.56 9.07
N GLY A 439 6.06 6.32 8.77
CA GLY A 439 7.03 5.58 9.55
C GLY A 439 7.59 4.39 8.81
N SER A 440 8.77 3.93 9.21
CA SER A 440 9.39 2.74 8.65
C SER A 440 10.05 1.90 9.73
N PHE A 441 9.74 0.62 9.74
CA PHE A 441 10.23 -0.32 10.73
C PHE A 441 10.16 -1.75 10.18
N ASN A 442 10.97 -2.63 10.77
CA ASN A 442 10.97 -4.03 10.45
C ASN A 442 9.71 -4.70 11.02
N TRP A 443 8.71 -4.93 10.17
CA TRP A 443 7.44 -5.45 10.66
C TRP A 443 7.53 -6.88 11.21
N ALA A 444 8.57 -7.65 10.85
CA ALA A 444 8.78 -9.01 11.34
C ALA A 444 9.13 -9.07 12.84
N GLU A 445 9.52 -7.94 13.45
CA GLU A 445 9.74 -7.84 14.91
C GLU A 445 8.42 -7.83 15.70
N TRP A 446 7.28 -7.71 15.01
CA TRP A 446 5.96 -7.58 15.64
C TRP A 446 5.18 -8.91 15.62
N PRO A 447 4.56 -9.29 16.74
CA PRO A 447 3.67 -10.45 16.80
C PRO A 447 2.56 -10.37 15.75
N HIS A 448 2.10 -11.53 15.27
CA HIS A 448 1.06 -11.61 14.25
C HIS A 448 -0.20 -10.80 14.60
N GLU A 449 -0.67 -10.92 15.85
CA GLU A 449 -1.86 -10.19 16.32
C GLU A 449 -1.68 -8.67 16.26
N ASP A 450 -0.51 -8.18 16.64
CA ASP A 450 -0.21 -6.75 16.62
C ASP A 450 -0.10 -6.23 15.19
N ARG A 451 0.46 -7.03 14.27
CA ARG A 451 0.44 -6.69 12.84
C ARG A 451 -1.00 -6.56 12.31
N VAL A 452 -1.90 -7.47 12.69
CA VAL A 452 -3.32 -7.38 12.30
C VAL A 452 -3.97 -6.13 12.90
N LYS A 453 -3.79 -5.88 14.20
CA LYS A 453 -4.30 -4.68 14.89
C LYS A 453 -3.80 -3.40 14.23
N PHE A 454 -2.50 -3.28 13.99
CA PHE A 454 -1.91 -2.10 13.34
C PHE A 454 -2.50 -1.87 11.95
N THR A 455 -2.65 -2.94 11.15
CA THR A 455 -3.14 -2.82 9.78
C THR A 455 -4.57 -2.29 9.73
N LEU A 456 -5.41 -2.70 10.67
CA LEU A 456 -6.85 -2.39 10.68
C LEU A 456 -7.20 -1.15 11.51
N ALA A 457 -6.35 -0.76 12.46
CA ALA A 457 -6.60 0.41 13.29
C ALA A 457 -6.82 1.65 12.41
N LYS A 458 -7.77 2.51 12.77
CA LYS A 458 -7.99 3.76 12.02
C LYS A 458 -6.86 4.77 12.21
N TYR A 459 -6.27 4.75 13.40
CA TYR A 459 -5.20 5.67 13.80
C TYR A 459 -3.92 4.91 14.15
N TRP A 460 -2.80 5.62 14.15
CA TRP A 460 -1.51 5.13 14.61
C TRP A 460 -1.66 4.69 16.06
N PRO A 461 -1.52 3.39 16.35
CA PRO A 461 -1.83 2.89 17.66
C PRO A 461 -0.75 3.30 18.66
N ASP A 462 -1.20 3.78 19.82
CA ASP A 462 -0.39 3.95 21.02
C ASP A 462 -0.75 2.82 21.98
N TRP A 463 -0.15 1.65 21.78
CA TRP A 463 -0.31 0.53 22.70
C TRP A 463 0.66 0.73 23.85
N ASP A 464 0.22 0.76 25.10
CA ASP A 464 0.97 0.69 26.37
C ASP A 464 2.52 0.57 26.26
N GLY A 465 3.20 1.59 25.73
CA GLY A 465 4.65 1.65 25.57
C GLY A 465 5.29 0.87 24.40
N ARG A 466 4.52 0.27 23.48
CA ARG A 466 4.99 -0.39 22.23
C ARG A 466 4.35 0.23 20.99
N GLU A 467 4.56 1.52 20.79
CA GLU A 467 4.14 2.19 19.56
C GLU A 467 5.02 1.77 18.36
N PRO A 468 4.43 1.38 17.22
CA PRO A 468 5.18 1.18 15.99
C PRO A 468 5.95 2.45 15.58
N PRO A 469 7.26 2.36 15.28
CA PRO A 469 8.07 3.53 14.99
C PRO A 469 7.52 4.41 13.87
N ARG A 470 7.54 5.72 14.09
CA ARG A 470 7.13 6.75 13.13
C ARG A 470 8.15 7.87 13.08
N ASP A 471 8.26 8.51 11.93
CA ASP A 471 9.22 9.59 11.70
C ASP A 471 8.83 10.81 12.55
N SER A 472 9.79 11.66 12.94
CA SER A 472 9.48 12.92 13.63
C SER A 472 8.52 13.79 12.80
N LEU A 473 7.87 14.77 13.42
CA LEU A 473 6.95 15.65 12.68
C LEU A 473 7.66 16.45 11.60
N GLU A 474 8.82 16.99 11.94
CA GLU A 474 9.68 17.70 10.98
C GLU A 474 10.11 16.79 9.83
N ALA A 475 10.53 15.55 10.12
CA ALA A 475 10.91 14.60 9.09
C ALA A 475 9.71 14.17 8.22
N SER A 476 8.54 13.96 8.83
CA SER A 476 7.30 13.66 8.11
C SER A 476 6.91 14.81 7.19
N GLU A 477 6.95 16.04 7.70
CA GLU A 477 6.67 17.24 6.92
C GLU A 477 7.70 17.47 5.82
N GLU A 478 8.99 17.24 6.08
CA GLU A 478 10.04 17.36 5.06
C GLU A 478 9.86 16.34 3.93
N VAL A 479 9.52 15.09 4.26
CA VAL A 479 9.29 14.05 3.26
C VAL A 479 8.05 14.36 2.42
N VAL A 480 6.96 14.81 3.05
CA VAL A 480 5.69 15.08 2.36
C VAL A 480 5.69 16.42 1.63
N ASN A 481 6.28 17.45 2.25
CA ASN A 481 6.26 18.82 1.77
C ASN A 481 7.57 19.30 1.12
N GLY A 482 8.61 18.48 1.12
CA GLY A 482 9.95 18.94 0.80
C GLY A 482 10.53 19.81 1.91
N SER A 483 11.86 19.93 1.92
CA SER A 483 12.55 20.85 2.82
C SER A 483 12.06 22.27 2.54
N LYS A 484 11.38 22.90 3.51
CA LYS A 484 11.17 24.35 3.49
C LYS A 484 12.58 24.94 3.53
N ARG A 485 13.08 25.49 2.41
CA ARG A 485 14.16 26.47 2.54
C ARG A 485 13.55 27.58 3.39
N THR A 486 13.96 27.67 4.65
CA THR A 486 13.83 28.88 5.43
C THR A 486 14.44 29.97 4.57
N ALA A 487 13.58 30.76 3.94
CA ALA A 487 13.98 32.06 3.44
C ALA A 487 14.23 32.90 4.68
N GLU A 488 15.47 32.88 5.16
CA GLU A 488 16.04 33.93 5.98
C GLU A 488 17.00 34.75 5.13
#